data_AF-A0AAV6Y2Z3-F1
#
_entry.id   AF-A0AAV6Y2Z3-F1
#
_cell.length_a   1.000
_cell.length_b   1.000
_cell.length_c   1.000
_cell.angle_alpha   90.00
_cell.angle_beta   90.00
_cell.angle_gamma   90.00
#
_symmetry.space_group_name_H-M   'P 1'
#
loop_
_entity.id
_entity.type
_entity.pdbx_description
1 polymer ?
#
loop_
_entity_poly.entity_id
_entity_poly.type
_entity_poly.pdbx_seq_one_letter_code
_entity_poly.pdbx_strand_id
1 'polypeptide(L)'
;MASKQPTNPGSDLDERKRKRKLSNRESARRSRMKKQQHLDELIAQESQMQEENKKLRQMIDGASELYLNFASENNVLRAQVGELTDRLRSLNSVLQIASEVSGLAFDIPDIPDTLLEPWQLPCPIQPIHANADMMFQY
;
A
#
# COMPACT_ATOMS: atom_id res chain seq x y z
N MET A 1 -72.08 -29.74 24.91
CA MET A 1 -71.25 -29.32 26.05
C MET A 1 -70.11 -30.34 26.19
N ALA A 2 -68.89 -29.99 25.78
CA ALA A 2 -67.75 -30.91 25.84
C ALA A 2 -67.12 -30.84 27.24
N SER A 3 -67.27 -31.91 28.01
CA SER A 3 -66.69 -32.09 29.34
C SER A 3 -65.16 -32.07 29.25
N LYS A 4 -64.50 -31.09 29.88
CA LYS A 4 -63.05 -31.08 30.07
C LYS A 4 -62.71 -32.09 31.16
N GLN A 5 -62.11 -33.22 30.78
CA GLN A 5 -61.54 -34.17 31.73
C GLN A 5 -60.44 -33.49 32.60
N PRO A 6 -60.31 -33.88 33.87
CA PRO A 6 -59.29 -33.33 34.76
C PRO A 6 -57.92 -33.79 34.28
N THR A 7 -57.09 -32.84 33.81
CA THR A 7 -55.71 -33.11 33.44
C THR A 7 -54.93 -33.46 34.71
N ASN A 8 -54.42 -34.69 34.79
CA ASN A 8 -53.56 -35.12 35.89
C ASN A 8 -52.31 -34.21 35.92
N PRO A 9 -52.09 -33.40 36.98
CA PRO A 9 -51.01 -32.41 37.01
C PRO A 9 -49.61 -33.04 36.87
N GLY A 10 -49.46 -34.33 37.21
CA GLY A 10 -48.21 -35.08 36.99
C GLY A 10 -47.86 -35.32 35.52
N SER A 11 -48.85 -35.57 34.64
CA SER A 11 -48.58 -35.89 33.24
C SER A 11 -48.21 -34.66 32.38
N ASP A 12 -48.77 -33.49 32.70
CA ASP A 12 -48.45 -32.24 32.00
C ASP A 12 -47.02 -31.75 32.31
N LEU A 13 -46.58 -31.91 33.57
CA LEU A 13 -45.21 -31.59 33.97
C LEU A 13 -44.17 -32.47 33.26
N ASP A 14 -44.45 -33.76 33.10
CA ASP A 14 -43.58 -34.69 32.38
C ASP A 14 -43.53 -34.39 30.87
N GLU A 15 -44.66 -34.05 30.26
CA GLU A 15 -44.69 -33.62 28.86
C GLU A 15 -43.92 -32.32 28.65
N ARG A 16 -44.08 -31.33 29.53
CA ARG A 16 -43.31 -30.08 29.51
C ARG A 16 -41.82 -30.33 29.66
N LYS A 17 -41.42 -31.24 30.56
CA LYS A 17 -40.02 -31.64 30.74
C LYS A 17 -39.46 -32.31 29.48
N ARG A 18 -40.23 -33.19 28.83
CA ARG A 18 -39.86 -33.81 27.55
C ARG A 18 -39.66 -32.77 26.45
N LYS A 19 -40.61 -31.84 26.29
CA LYS A 19 -40.54 -30.73 25.32
C LYS A 19 -39.31 -29.83 25.57
N ARG A 20 -39.02 -29.49 26.83
CA ARG A 20 -37.82 -28.70 27.21
C ARG A 20 -36.52 -29.42 26.85
N LYS A 21 -36.42 -30.73 27.08
CA LYS A 21 -35.23 -31.52 26.70
C LYS A 21 -35.01 -31.50 25.18
N LEU A 22 -36.06 -31.67 24.40
CA LEU A 22 -35.99 -31.64 22.93
C LEU A 22 -35.61 -30.24 22.42
N SER A 23 -36.25 -29.19 22.96
CA SER A 23 -35.94 -27.80 22.59
C SER A 23 -34.52 -27.41 22.96
N ASN A 24 -34.04 -27.74 24.16
CA ASN A 24 -32.65 -27.48 24.56
C ASN A 24 -31.63 -28.26 23.73
N ARG A 25 -31.96 -29.50 23.35
CA ARG A 25 -31.10 -30.29 22.45
C ARG A 25 -30.97 -29.60 21.09
N GLU A 26 -32.09 -29.15 20.52
CA GLU A 26 -32.09 -28.48 19.23
C GLU A 26 -31.41 -27.10 19.31
N SER A 27 -31.62 -26.33 20.39
CA SER A 27 -30.95 -25.05 20.57
C SER A 27 -29.44 -25.19 20.77
N ALA A 28 -28.99 -26.20 21.53
CA ALA A 28 -27.57 -26.53 21.67
C ALA A 28 -26.95 -26.95 20.33
N ARG A 29 -27.67 -27.74 19.52
CA ARG A 29 -27.25 -28.12 18.16
C ARG A 29 -27.09 -26.88 17.28
N ARG A 30 -28.11 -26.01 17.22
CA ARG A 30 -28.08 -24.76 16.44
C ARG A 30 -26.97 -23.82 16.88
N SER A 31 -26.74 -23.71 18.19
CA SER A 31 -25.65 -22.89 18.73
C SER A 31 -24.28 -23.42 18.30
N ARG A 32 -24.06 -24.75 18.36
CA ARG A 32 -22.84 -25.38 17.86
C ARG A 32 -22.65 -25.15 16.35
N MET A 33 -23.71 -25.35 15.56
CA MET A 33 -23.67 -25.10 14.11
C MET A 33 -23.32 -23.65 13.78
N LYS A 34 -23.94 -22.67 14.46
CA LYS A 34 -23.65 -21.25 14.24
C LYS A 34 -22.19 -20.89 14.59
N LYS A 35 -21.66 -21.46 15.69
CA LYS A 35 -20.25 -21.28 16.05
C LYS A 35 -19.31 -21.91 15.04
N GLN A 36 -19.64 -23.10 14.51
CA GLN A 36 -18.85 -23.74 13.46
C GLN A 36 -18.81 -22.89 12.19
N GLN A 37 -19.97 -22.42 11.72
CA GLN A 37 -20.05 -21.54 10.55
C GLN A 37 -19.20 -20.28 10.72
N HIS A 38 -19.26 -19.64 11.90
CA HIS A 38 -18.45 -18.46 12.16
C HIS A 38 -16.94 -18.75 12.18
N LEU A 39 -16.52 -19.91 12.71
CA LEU A 39 -15.12 -20.34 12.64
C LEU A 39 -14.69 -20.58 11.19
N ASP A 40 -15.52 -21.23 10.38
CA ASP A 40 -15.24 -21.50 8.97
C ASP A 40 -15.12 -20.18 8.18
N GLU A 41 -15.99 -19.21 8.45
CA GLU A 41 -15.93 -17.85 7.87
C GLU A 41 -14.62 -17.14 8.24
N LEU A 42 -14.20 -17.18 9.51
CA LEU A 42 -12.94 -16.57 9.95
C LEU A 42 -11.72 -17.22 9.30
N ILE A 43 -11.70 -18.55 9.18
CA ILE A 43 -10.62 -19.28 8.49
C ILE A 43 -10.56 -18.89 7.00
N ALA A 44 -11.72 -18.74 6.36
CA ALA A 44 -11.78 -18.29 4.97
C ALA A 44 -11.25 -16.85 4.81
N GLN A 45 -11.63 -15.94 5.72
CA GLN A 45 -11.11 -14.56 5.72
C GLN A 45 -9.60 -14.51 5.96
N GLU A 46 -9.08 -15.28 6.91
CA GLU A 46 -7.64 -15.38 7.16
C GLU A 46 -6.91 -15.87 5.90
N SER A 47 -7.41 -16.94 5.27
CA SER A 47 -6.82 -17.49 4.06
C SER A 47 -6.80 -16.48 2.91
N GLN A 48 -7.90 -15.73 2.73
CA GLN A 48 -7.99 -14.67 1.74
C GLN A 48 -6.97 -13.55 2.02
N MET A 49 -6.90 -13.06 3.26
CA MET A 49 -5.95 -12.01 3.64
C MET A 49 -4.50 -12.46 3.47
N GLN A 50 -4.19 -13.73 3.74
CA GLN A 50 -2.85 -14.28 3.52
C GLN A 50 -2.46 -14.25 2.04
N GLU A 51 -3.37 -14.63 1.14
CA GLU A 51 -3.12 -14.60 -0.30
C GLU A 51 -3.01 -13.17 -0.83
N GLU A 52 -3.88 -12.25 -0.39
CA GLU A 52 -3.80 -10.83 -0.74
C GLU A 52 -2.46 -10.22 -0.29
N ASN A 53 -2.03 -10.52 0.93
CA ASN A 53 -0.76 -10.03 1.46
C ASN A 53 0.44 -10.62 0.69
N LYS A 54 0.37 -11.90 0.30
CA LYS A 54 1.38 -12.51 -0.58
C LYS A 54 1.46 -11.80 -1.93
N LYS A 55 0.32 -11.51 -2.56
CA LYS A 55 0.25 -10.77 -3.83
C LYS A 55 0.84 -9.36 -3.69
N LEU A 56 0.48 -8.63 -2.63
CA LEU A 56 1.02 -7.29 -2.37
C LEU A 56 2.53 -7.32 -2.18
N ARG A 57 3.07 -8.29 -1.43
CA ARG A 57 4.51 -8.47 -1.29
C ARG A 57 5.20 -8.67 -2.64
N GLN A 58 4.69 -9.58 -3.48
CA GLN A 58 5.25 -9.80 -4.82
C GLN A 58 5.24 -8.53 -5.69
N MET A 59 4.18 -7.72 -5.60
CA MET A 59 4.10 -6.45 -6.32
C MET A 59 5.13 -5.44 -5.80
N ILE A 60 5.31 -5.34 -4.48
CA ILE A 60 6.31 -4.46 -3.85
C ILE A 60 7.73 -4.90 -4.25
N ASP A 61 8.02 -6.19 -4.22
CA ASP A 61 9.32 -6.73 -4.59
C ASP A 61 9.64 -6.40 -6.06
N GLY A 62 8.69 -6.65 -6.96
CA GLY A 62 8.84 -6.32 -8.39
C GLY A 62 9.01 -4.81 -8.64
N ALA A 63 8.24 -3.97 -7.96
CA ALA A 63 8.38 -2.52 -8.07
C ALA A 63 9.73 -2.02 -7.53
N SER A 64 10.23 -2.64 -6.46
CA SER A 64 11.53 -2.32 -5.86
C SER A 64 12.67 -2.69 -6.80
N GLU A 65 12.61 -3.85 -7.44
CA GLU A 65 13.60 -4.26 -8.45
C GLU A 65 13.62 -3.31 -9.64
N LEU A 66 12.45 -2.95 -10.19
CA LEU A 66 12.35 -1.96 -11.27
C LEU A 66 12.91 -0.61 -10.85
N TYR A 67 12.60 -0.14 -9.65
CA TYR A 67 13.14 1.11 -9.12
C TYR A 67 14.67 1.08 -9.03
N LEU A 68 15.26 -0.02 -8.53
CA LEU A 68 16.71 -0.16 -8.45
C LEU A 68 17.36 -0.14 -9.84
N ASN A 69 16.74 -0.81 -10.81
CA ASN A 69 17.21 -0.80 -12.21
C ASN A 69 17.18 0.64 -12.76
N PHE A 70 16.05 1.34 -12.65
CA PHE A 70 15.95 2.74 -13.10
C PHE A 70 16.91 3.67 -12.37
N ALA A 71 17.10 3.49 -11.06
CA ALA A 71 18.06 4.28 -10.29
C ALA A 71 19.50 4.05 -10.79
N SER A 72 19.84 2.81 -11.14
CA SER A 72 21.16 2.48 -11.71
C SER A 72 21.36 3.13 -13.09
N GLU A 73 20.37 3.04 -13.98
CA GLU A 73 20.42 3.69 -15.29
C GLU A 73 20.52 5.21 -15.17
N ASN A 74 19.78 5.80 -14.23
CA ASN A 74 19.85 7.23 -13.96
C ASN A 74 21.23 7.65 -13.46
N ASN A 75 21.88 6.84 -12.61
CA ASN A 75 23.24 7.11 -12.16
C ASN A 75 24.25 7.03 -13.31
N VAL A 76 24.09 6.08 -14.24
CA VAL A 76 24.93 6.02 -15.45
C VAL A 76 24.76 7.27 -16.31
N LEU A 77 23.51 7.70 -16.56
CA LEU A 77 23.24 8.91 -17.32
C LEU A 77 23.83 10.16 -16.64
N ARG A 78 23.75 10.26 -15.31
CA ARG A 78 24.37 11.36 -14.55
C ARG A 78 25.89 11.36 -14.69
N ALA A 79 26.54 10.20 -14.62
CA ALA A 79 27.97 10.09 -14.82
C ALA A 79 28.37 10.55 -16.23
N GLN A 80 27.59 10.18 -17.25
CA GLN A 80 27.82 10.64 -18.63
C GLN A 80 27.63 12.15 -18.78
N VAL A 81 26.60 12.73 -18.16
CA VAL A 81 26.39 14.19 -18.15
C VAL A 81 27.57 14.91 -17.51
N GLY A 82 28.06 14.40 -16.37
CA GLY A 82 29.24 14.93 -15.70
C GLY A 82 30.49 14.88 -16.59
N GLU A 83 30.76 13.72 -17.19
CA GLU A 83 31.91 13.55 -18.10
C GLU A 83 31.85 14.50 -19.30
N LEU A 84 30.69 14.60 -19.95
CA LEU A 84 30.51 15.49 -21.11
C LEU A 84 30.65 16.96 -20.72
N THR A 85 30.16 17.33 -19.52
CA THR A 85 30.30 18.68 -18.97
C THR A 85 31.75 19.03 -18.69
N ASP A 86 32.52 18.10 -18.10
CA ASP A 86 33.94 18.31 -17.84
C ASP A 86 34.75 18.42 -19.13
N ARG A 87 34.44 17.59 -20.14
CA ARG A 87 35.03 17.71 -21.48
C ARG A 87 34.72 19.06 -22.12
N LEU A 88 33.47 19.52 -22.05
CA LEU A 88 33.07 20.81 -22.59
C LEU A 88 33.77 21.96 -21.86
N ARG A 89 33.87 21.92 -20.53
CA ARG A 89 34.59 22.93 -19.74
C ARG A 89 36.08 22.96 -20.10
N SER A 90 36.69 21.80 -20.33
CA SER A 90 38.08 21.72 -20.79
C SER A 90 38.26 22.36 -22.17
N LEU A 91 37.35 22.13 -23.11
CA LEU A 91 37.39 22.74 -24.44
C LEU A 91 37.18 24.26 -24.37
N ASN A 92 36.21 24.71 -23.58
CA ASN A 92 35.96 26.14 -23.33
C ASN A 92 37.21 26.82 -22.74
N SER A 93 37.91 26.18 -21.80
CA SER A 93 39.18 26.68 -21.25
C SER A 93 40.27 26.83 -22.32
N VAL A 94 40.42 25.85 -23.22
CA VAL A 94 41.38 25.94 -24.34
C VAL A 94 41.02 27.07 -25.29
N LEU A 95 39.73 27.27 -25.60
CA LEU A 95 39.25 28.37 -26.44
C LEU A 95 39.51 29.73 -25.78
N GLN A 96 39.35 29.84 -24.46
CA GLN A 96 39.67 31.05 -23.71
C GLN A 96 41.16 31.41 -23.84
N ILE A 97 42.06 30.44 -23.65
CA ILE A 97 43.50 30.63 -23.83
C ILE A 97 43.82 31.03 -25.28
N ALA A 98 43.21 30.38 -26.27
CA ALA A 98 43.42 30.71 -27.68
C ALA A 98 42.92 32.13 -28.03
N SER A 99 41.81 32.56 -27.43
CA SER A 99 41.28 33.93 -27.57
C SER A 99 42.31 34.95 -27.08
N GLU A 100 42.85 34.73 -25.88
CA GLU A 100 43.83 35.61 -25.25
C GLU A 100 45.12 35.73 -26.08
N VAL A 101 45.59 34.63 -26.67
CA VAL A 101 46.82 34.60 -27.48
C VAL A 101 46.61 35.23 -28.86
N SER A 102 45.48 34.97 -29.51
CA SER A 102 45.21 35.41 -30.88
C SER A 102 44.60 36.81 -30.98
N GLY A 103 44.05 37.34 -29.89
CA GLY A 103 43.29 38.59 -29.85
C GLY A 103 41.92 38.50 -30.56
N LEU A 104 41.51 37.31 -30.98
CA LEU A 104 40.20 37.04 -31.57
C LEU A 104 39.22 36.62 -30.49
N ALA A 105 38.07 37.29 -30.42
CA ALA A 105 36.98 36.92 -29.51
C ALA A 105 36.26 35.67 -30.04
N PHE A 106 36.25 34.59 -29.25
CA PHE A 106 35.41 33.43 -29.49
C PHE A 106 34.13 33.53 -28.64
N ASP A 107 32.98 33.18 -29.22
CA ASP A 107 31.71 33.10 -28.48
C ASP A 107 31.64 31.73 -27.78
N ILE A 108 32.00 31.71 -26.49
CA ILE A 108 32.12 30.49 -25.69
C ILE A 108 30.79 30.28 -24.92
N PRO A 109 30.04 29.19 -25.18
CA PRO A 109 28.77 28.96 -24.51
C PRO A 109 28.93 28.62 -23.02
N ASP A 110 28.08 29.21 -22.18
CA ASP A 110 27.94 28.85 -20.77
C ASP A 110 27.22 27.51 -20.60
N ILE A 111 27.70 26.70 -19.64
CA ILE A 111 27.11 25.39 -19.33
C ILE A 111 25.99 25.60 -18.28
N PRO A 112 24.73 25.24 -18.56
CA PRO A 112 23.63 25.47 -17.62
C PRO A 112 23.74 24.65 -16.32
N ASP A 113 23.52 25.31 -15.17
CA ASP A 113 23.50 24.67 -13.83
C ASP A 113 22.41 23.60 -13.67
N THR A 114 21.34 23.68 -14.46
CA THR A 114 20.24 22.69 -14.46
C THR A 114 20.69 21.30 -14.89
N LEU A 115 21.79 21.18 -15.64
CA LEU A 115 22.42 19.91 -15.98
C LEU A 115 23.19 19.31 -14.79
N LEU A 116 23.61 20.15 -13.85
CA LEU A 116 24.39 19.77 -12.69
C LEU A 116 23.49 19.41 -11.49
N GLU A 117 22.33 20.07 -11.36
CA GLU A 117 21.39 19.81 -10.26
C GLU A 117 19.91 19.70 -10.71
N PRO A 118 19.52 18.64 -11.44
CA PRO A 118 18.19 18.49 -12.01
C PRO A 118 17.04 18.36 -11.00
N TRP A 119 17.33 18.19 -9.70
CA TRP A 119 16.33 18.02 -8.63
C TRP A 119 16.19 19.23 -7.71
N GLN A 120 16.85 20.35 -7.99
CA GLN A 120 16.44 21.60 -7.38
C GLN A 120 15.07 21.99 -7.93
N LEU A 121 14.01 21.58 -7.21
CA LEU A 121 12.66 22.06 -7.49
C LEU A 121 12.69 23.59 -7.41
N PRO A 122 12.20 24.33 -8.43
CA PRO A 122 12.17 25.80 -8.44
C PRO A 122 11.36 26.42 -7.29
N CYS A 123 10.76 25.60 -6.43
CA CYS A 123 9.85 26.01 -5.37
C CYS A 123 10.10 25.18 -4.10
N PRO A 124 10.03 25.82 -2.91
CA PRO A 124 10.18 25.12 -1.64
C PRO A 124 9.04 24.11 -1.46
N ILE A 125 9.40 22.89 -1.05
CA ILE A 125 8.43 21.85 -0.67
C ILE A 125 7.64 22.37 0.52
N GLN A 126 6.39 22.79 0.28
CA GLN A 126 5.49 23.12 1.37
C GLN A 126 5.06 21.81 2.05
N PRO A 127 5.19 21.69 3.39
CA PRO A 127 4.72 20.51 4.10
C PRO A 127 3.22 20.35 3.88
N ILE A 128 2.82 19.16 3.43
CA ILE A 128 1.41 18.80 3.30
C ILE A 128 0.84 18.72 4.71
N HIS A 129 0.13 19.77 5.14
CA HIS A 129 -0.69 19.72 6.34
C HIS A 129 -1.84 18.74 6.09
N ALA A 130 -1.74 17.54 6.66
CA ALA A 130 -2.89 16.65 6.75
C ALA A 130 -3.93 17.33 7.65
N ASN A 131 -4.98 17.91 7.05
CA ASN A 131 -6.11 18.41 7.81
C ASN A 131 -6.81 17.23 8.49
N ALA A 132 -6.71 17.15 9.81
CA ALA A 132 -7.39 16.16 10.65
C ALA A 132 -8.94 16.25 10.56
N ASP A 133 -9.47 17.29 9.93
CA ASP A 133 -10.89 17.61 9.85
C ASP A 133 -11.69 16.68 8.90
N MET A 134 -11.01 15.86 8.10
CA MET A 134 -11.65 14.88 7.20
C MET A 134 -11.87 13.50 7.86
N MET A 135 -11.43 13.28 9.11
CA MET A 135 -11.59 11.99 9.81
C MET A 135 -12.83 11.91 10.72
N PHE A 136 -13.60 12.98 10.87
CA PHE A 136 -14.79 13.01 11.71
C PHE A 136 -16.03 13.48 10.94
N GLN A 137 -16.44 12.69 9.96
CA GLN A 137 -17.83 12.71 9.49
C GLN A 137 -18.42 11.31 9.71
N TYR A 138 -19.09 11.17 10.86
CA TYR A 138 -19.97 10.05 11.20
C TYR A 138 -21.36 10.27 10.61
#